data_AF-A0A1J5PVA0-F1
#
_entry.id   AF-A0A1J5PVA0-F1
#
_cell.length_a   1.000
_cell.length_b   1.000
_cell.length_c   1.000
_cell.angle_alpha   90.00
_cell.angle_beta   90.00
_cell.angle_gamma   90.00
#
_symmetry.space_group_name_H-M   'P 1'
#
loop_
_entity.id
_entity.type
_entity.pdbx_description
1 polymer ?
#
loop_
_entity_poly.entity_id
_entity_poly.type
_entity_poly.pdbx_seq_one_letter_code
_entity_poly.pdbx_strand_id
1 'polypeptide(L)'
;MQLGFQTDYDKDMLHTVAYVSFQELATRISHRNTGKISDDPICEELLTRVALDENLHMLFYRNLLGRALELEPNATMRAITDVVKNFQMPGHGMPGFGRKSVNIALAGIYDLQLHLDEVLAPVLRAWRVWDLETLSDDGQRARDELAEVIAETRVGADTFTAKREEYFTKQIARGIEPRSLALSE
;
A
#
# COMPACT_ATOMS: atom_id res chain seq x y z
N MET A 1 -24.46 5.63 14.50
CA MET A 1 -23.61 4.42 14.49
C MET A 1 -22.29 4.84 13.88
N GLN A 2 -21.21 4.96 14.66
CA GLN A 2 -19.87 5.15 14.08
C GLN A 2 -19.48 3.82 13.43
N LEU A 3 -19.30 3.83 12.11
CA LEU A 3 -18.70 2.71 11.40
C LEU A 3 -17.21 2.72 11.79
N GLY A 4 -16.83 1.91 12.76
CA GLY A 4 -15.42 1.68 13.09
C GLY A 4 -14.70 0.96 11.96
N PHE A 5 -13.38 0.81 12.09
CA PHE A 5 -12.59 -0.06 11.22
C PHE A 5 -12.11 -1.27 12.02
N GLN A 6 -12.36 -2.47 11.48
CA GLN A 6 -11.86 -3.72 12.02
C GLN A 6 -11.25 -4.49 10.85
N THR A 7 -10.00 -4.92 11.00
CA THR A 7 -9.38 -5.87 10.07
C THR A 7 -10.03 -7.24 10.23
N ASP A 8 -9.99 -8.08 9.21
CA ASP A 8 -10.52 -9.46 9.28
C ASP A 8 -9.79 -10.37 10.30
N TYR A 9 -8.71 -9.86 10.91
CA TYR A 9 -7.77 -10.59 11.77
C TYR A 9 -7.97 -10.36 13.29
N ASP A 10 -9.18 -10.55 13.79
CA ASP A 10 -9.46 -10.37 15.23
C ASP A 10 -8.58 -11.28 16.10
N LYS A 11 -7.76 -10.67 16.97
CA LYS A 11 -6.80 -11.33 17.89
C LYS A 11 -5.66 -12.11 17.22
N ASP A 12 -5.42 -11.93 15.93
CA ASP A 12 -4.25 -12.49 15.27
C ASP A 12 -3.14 -11.44 15.14
N MET A 13 -2.10 -11.60 15.96
CA MET A 13 -1.01 -10.64 16.03
C MET A 13 -0.10 -10.68 14.78
N LEU A 14 0.09 -11.83 14.14
CA LEU A 14 0.94 -11.91 12.94
C LEU A 14 0.31 -11.15 11.80
N HIS A 15 -0.98 -11.37 11.56
CA HIS A 15 -1.72 -10.65 10.53
C HIS A 15 -1.88 -9.16 10.87
N THR A 16 -2.14 -8.83 12.14
CA THR A 16 -2.23 -7.43 12.57
C THR A 16 -0.90 -6.69 12.31
N VAL A 17 0.23 -7.26 12.74
CA VAL A 17 1.56 -6.65 12.54
C VAL A 17 1.93 -6.60 11.06
N ALA A 18 1.59 -7.63 10.27
CA ALA A 18 1.78 -7.62 8.82
C ALA A 18 0.97 -6.51 8.15
N TYR A 19 -0.30 -6.35 8.52
CA TYR A 19 -1.18 -5.29 8.00
C TYR A 19 -0.60 -3.90 8.25
N VAL A 20 -0.25 -3.58 9.50
CA VAL A 20 0.30 -2.26 9.83
C VAL A 20 1.69 -2.03 9.22
N SER A 21 2.49 -3.08 9.00
CA SER A 21 3.78 -2.93 8.31
C SER A 21 3.65 -2.35 6.90
N PHE A 22 2.62 -2.75 6.16
CA PHE A 22 2.33 -2.20 4.83
C PHE A 22 1.53 -0.89 4.91
N GLN A 23 0.55 -0.83 5.81
CA GLN A 23 -0.35 0.31 5.92
C GLN A 23 0.38 1.59 6.35
N GLU A 24 1.37 1.51 7.25
CA GLU A 24 2.18 2.67 7.67
C GLU A 24 3.05 3.22 6.54
N LEU A 25 3.58 2.34 5.66
CA LEU A 25 4.31 2.80 4.49
C LEU A 25 3.38 3.45 3.45
N ALA A 26 2.18 2.89 3.29
CA ALA A 26 1.15 3.45 2.41
C ALA A 26 0.69 4.84 2.88
N THR A 27 0.48 5.06 4.18
CA THR A 27 0.13 6.37 4.73
C THR A 27 1.29 7.35 4.63
N ARG A 28 2.53 6.93 4.89
CA ARG A 28 3.71 7.76 4.64
C ARG A 28 3.73 8.35 3.23
N ILE A 29 3.54 7.50 2.22
CA ILE A 29 3.52 7.93 0.80
C ILE A 29 2.35 8.87 0.55
N SER A 30 1.16 8.51 1.03
CA SER A 30 -0.06 9.31 0.86
C SER A 30 0.06 10.69 1.50
N HIS A 31 0.60 10.79 2.71
CA HIS A 31 0.82 12.06 3.41
C HIS A 31 1.85 12.92 2.67
N ARG A 32 3.00 12.34 2.29
CA ARG A 32 4.04 13.05 1.53
C ARG A 32 3.49 13.63 0.23
N ASN A 33 2.78 12.82 -0.54
CA ASN A 33 2.23 13.23 -1.83
C ASN A 33 1.08 14.23 -1.67
N THR A 34 0.25 14.08 -0.64
CA THR A 34 -0.80 15.07 -0.29
C THR A 34 -0.18 16.43 0.05
N GLY A 35 0.91 16.45 0.81
CA GLY A 35 1.66 17.68 1.10
C GLY A 35 2.13 18.37 -0.17
N LYS A 36 2.81 17.64 -1.05
CA LYS A 36 3.32 18.16 -2.32
C LYS A 36 2.23 18.74 -3.22
N ILE A 37 1.11 18.02 -3.39
CA ILE A 37 0.04 18.47 -4.29
C ILE A 37 -0.78 19.61 -3.67
N SER A 38 -0.68 19.86 -2.37
CA SER A 38 -1.49 20.89 -1.69
C SER A 38 -1.23 22.31 -2.21
N ASP A 39 0.00 22.59 -2.66
CA ASP A 39 0.49 23.94 -3.01
C ASP A 39 0.38 24.94 -1.84
N ASP A 40 0.47 24.43 -0.60
CA ASP A 40 0.48 25.19 0.64
C ASP A 40 1.72 24.79 1.47
N PRO A 41 2.69 25.69 1.67
CA PRO A 41 3.91 25.40 2.42
C PRO A 41 3.66 24.91 3.86
N ILE A 42 2.61 25.40 4.52
CA ILE A 42 2.27 25.00 5.89
C ILE A 42 1.72 23.57 5.90
N CYS A 43 0.86 23.25 4.92
CA CYS A 43 0.32 21.91 4.74
C CYS A 43 1.43 20.90 4.40
N GLU A 44 2.34 21.26 3.50
CA GLU A 44 3.47 20.40 3.12
C GLU A 44 4.42 20.13 4.29
N GLU A 45 4.74 21.15 5.09
CA GLU A 45 5.57 21.00 6.28
C GLU A 45 4.89 20.09 7.32
N LEU A 46 3.59 20.31 7.59
CA LEU A 46 2.82 19.48 8.51
C LEU A 46 2.81 18.02 8.07
N LEU A 47 2.47 17.76 6.80
CA LEU A 47 2.34 16.40 6.29
C LEU A 47 3.69 15.69 6.14
N THR A 48 4.78 16.44 5.96
CA THR A 48 6.13 15.89 6.03
C THR A 48 6.46 15.39 7.43
N ARG A 49 6.10 16.13 8.49
CA ARG A 49 6.29 15.67 9.87
C ARG A 49 5.48 14.41 10.16
N VAL A 50 4.21 14.37 9.75
CA VAL A 50 3.38 13.16 9.88
C VAL A 50 4.01 11.99 9.12
N ALA A 51 4.46 12.18 7.88
CA ALA A 51 5.10 11.13 7.10
C ALA A 51 6.42 10.62 7.72
N LEU A 52 7.12 11.44 8.51
CA LEU A 52 8.30 11.00 9.27
C LEU A 52 7.90 10.08 10.43
N ASP A 53 6.81 10.36 11.13
CA ASP A 53 6.28 9.50 12.19
C ASP A 53 5.84 8.14 11.61
N GLU A 54 5.09 8.14 10.50
CA GLU A 54 4.67 6.88 9.83
C GLU A 54 5.88 6.05 9.36
N ASN A 55 6.99 6.71 8.99
CA ASN A 55 8.23 6.01 8.67
C ASN A 55 8.82 5.27 9.88
N LEU A 56 8.77 5.88 11.07
CA LEU A 56 9.24 5.24 12.30
C LEU A 56 8.33 4.07 12.69
N HIS A 57 7.01 4.22 12.57
CA HIS A 57 6.05 3.14 12.79
C HIS A 57 6.29 1.96 11.85
N MET A 58 6.42 2.25 10.55
CA MET A 58 6.73 1.24 9.53
C MET A 58 8.02 0.48 9.88
N LEU A 59 9.10 1.18 10.23
CA LEU A 59 10.37 0.55 10.60
C LEU A 59 10.21 -0.37 11.83
N PHE A 60 9.45 0.06 12.83
CA PHE A 60 9.16 -0.74 14.02
C PHE A 60 8.44 -2.04 13.65
N TYR A 61 7.30 -1.96 12.96
CA TYR A 61 6.49 -3.14 12.64
C TYR A 61 7.19 -4.07 11.64
N ARG A 62 7.88 -3.51 10.63
CA ARG A 62 8.67 -4.29 9.68
C ARG A 62 9.76 -5.09 10.38
N ASN A 63 10.48 -4.49 11.33
CA ASN A 63 11.53 -5.18 12.06
C ASN A 63 10.96 -6.24 13.01
N LEU A 64 9.82 -5.96 13.64
CA LEU A 64 9.11 -6.92 14.49
C LEU A 64 8.67 -8.15 13.70
N LEU A 65 8.02 -7.96 12.53
CA LEU A 65 7.61 -9.07 11.67
C LEU A 65 8.81 -9.81 11.07
N GLY A 66 9.91 -9.10 10.80
CA GLY A 66 11.18 -9.71 10.40
C GLY A 66 11.70 -10.72 11.43
N ARG A 67 11.60 -10.41 12.73
CA ARG A 67 11.91 -11.38 13.80
C ARG A 67 10.89 -12.50 13.90
N ALA A 68 9.62 -12.23 13.62
CA ALA A 68 8.60 -13.28 13.56
C ALA A 68 8.88 -14.28 12.44
N LEU A 69 9.37 -13.85 11.27
CA LEU A 69 9.81 -14.74 10.19
C LEU A 69 10.97 -15.65 10.60
N GLU A 70 11.88 -15.20 11.46
CA GLU A 70 12.98 -16.03 11.96
C GLU A 70 12.49 -17.12 12.94
N LEU A 71 11.48 -16.81 13.75
CA LEU A 71 10.96 -17.71 14.79
C LEU A 71 9.88 -18.66 14.27
N GLU A 72 8.94 -18.13 13.48
CA GLU A 72 7.75 -18.81 12.97
C GLU A 72 7.57 -18.49 11.46
N PRO A 73 8.48 -18.98 10.59
CA PRO A 73 8.53 -18.61 9.18
C PRO A 73 7.25 -18.95 8.41
N ASN A 74 6.65 -20.10 8.69
CA ASN A 74 5.48 -20.58 7.95
C ASN A 74 4.22 -19.76 8.28
N ALA A 75 3.93 -19.58 9.57
CA ALA A 75 2.79 -18.80 10.01
C ALA A 75 2.93 -17.33 9.61
N THR A 76 4.14 -16.77 9.70
CA THR A 76 4.40 -15.39 9.31
C THR A 76 4.31 -15.20 7.79
N MET A 77 4.83 -16.14 6.99
CA MET A 77 4.65 -16.12 5.53
C MET A 77 3.17 -16.15 5.18
N ARG A 78 2.38 -16.99 5.84
CA ARG A 78 0.93 -17.03 5.62
C ARG A 78 0.25 -15.71 5.92
N ALA A 79 0.57 -15.11 7.08
CA ALA A 79 0.02 -13.81 7.46
C ALA A 79 0.35 -12.71 6.45
N ILE A 80 1.59 -12.68 5.93
CA ILE A 80 1.99 -11.74 4.89
C ILE A 80 1.14 -11.95 3.63
N THR A 81 1.02 -13.18 3.14
CA THR A 81 0.25 -13.47 1.93
C THR A 81 -1.21 -13.05 2.08
N ASP A 82 -1.85 -13.44 3.18
CA ASP A 82 -3.26 -13.15 3.41
C ASP A 82 -3.51 -11.64 3.52
N VAL A 83 -2.61 -10.90 4.18
CA VAL A 83 -2.69 -9.44 4.28
C VAL A 83 -2.52 -8.78 2.92
N VAL A 84 -1.55 -9.20 2.10
CA VAL A 84 -1.34 -8.62 0.76
C VAL A 84 -2.54 -8.90 -0.13
N LYS A 85 -3.10 -10.10 -0.06
CA LYS A 85 -4.29 -10.51 -0.84
C LYS A 85 -5.53 -9.71 -0.48
N ASN A 86 -5.72 -9.39 0.80
CA ASN A 86 -6.92 -8.73 1.31
C ASN A 86 -6.66 -7.28 1.72
N PHE A 87 -5.57 -6.67 1.26
CA PHE A 87 -5.18 -5.34 1.73
C PHE A 87 -6.27 -4.31 1.41
N GLN A 88 -6.78 -3.65 2.45
CA GLN A 88 -7.73 -2.55 2.32
C GLN A 88 -7.27 -1.36 3.15
N MET A 89 -7.41 -0.16 2.57
CA MET A 89 -7.21 1.07 3.30
C MET A 89 -8.26 1.19 4.41
N PRO A 90 -7.92 1.68 5.63
CA PRO A 90 -8.87 1.80 6.75
C PRO A 90 -10.15 2.57 6.41
N GLY A 91 -10.05 3.49 5.45
CA GLY A 91 -11.17 4.28 4.96
C GLY A 91 -12.16 3.56 4.04
N HIS A 92 -11.91 2.29 3.67
CA HIS A 92 -12.67 1.57 2.64
C HIS A 92 -14.19 1.53 2.90
N GLY A 93 -14.59 1.39 4.17
CA GLY A 93 -16.01 1.36 4.57
C GLY A 93 -16.70 2.73 4.64
N MET A 94 -15.99 3.84 4.40
CA MET A 94 -16.60 5.17 4.50
C MET A 94 -17.57 5.45 3.34
N PRO A 95 -18.72 6.10 3.59
CA PRO A 95 -19.63 6.53 2.53
C PRO A 95 -18.91 7.35 1.45
N GLY A 96 -19.06 6.92 0.20
CA GLY A 96 -18.44 7.57 -0.97
C GLY A 96 -16.93 7.34 -1.11
N PHE A 97 -16.32 6.42 -0.34
CA PHE A 97 -14.88 6.15 -0.42
C PHE A 97 -14.42 5.75 -1.82
N GLY A 98 -15.18 4.93 -2.55
CA GLY A 98 -14.81 4.52 -3.92
C GLY A 98 -14.62 5.69 -4.88
N ARG A 99 -15.42 6.76 -4.76
CA ARG A 99 -15.22 7.98 -5.57
C ARG A 99 -14.00 8.77 -5.10
N LYS A 100 -13.77 8.83 -3.78
CA LYS A 100 -12.60 9.51 -3.19
C LYS A 100 -11.31 8.81 -3.58
N SER A 101 -11.26 7.47 -3.56
CA SER A 101 -10.07 6.69 -3.92
C SER A 101 -9.69 6.88 -5.37
N VAL A 102 -10.67 6.92 -6.29
CA VAL A 102 -10.41 7.25 -7.71
C VAL A 102 -9.81 8.66 -7.84
N ASN A 103 -10.33 9.65 -7.12
CA ASN A 103 -9.77 11.01 -7.17
C ASN A 103 -8.34 11.07 -6.61
N ILE A 104 -8.06 10.35 -5.52
CA ILE A 104 -6.71 10.24 -4.92
C ILE A 104 -5.73 9.62 -5.92
N ALA A 105 -6.14 8.54 -6.60
CA ALA A 105 -5.33 7.85 -7.60
C ALA A 105 -5.10 8.71 -8.86
N LEU A 106 -6.14 9.41 -9.34
CA LEU A 106 -5.99 10.38 -10.44
C LEU A 106 -5.06 11.53 -10.05
N ALA A 107 -5.13 12.03 -8.82
CA ALA A 107 -4.23 13.07 -8.34
C ALA A 107 -2.76 12.61 -8.19
N GLY A 108 -2.46 11.32 -8.36
CA GLY A 108 -1.12 10.76 -8.16
C GLY A 108 -0.71 10.70 -6.69
N ILE A 109 -1.68 10.77 -5.76
CA ILE A 109 -1.39 10.71 -4.32
C ILE A 109 -1.10 9.27 -3.90
N TYR A 110 -1.96 8.34 -4.30
CA TYR A 110 -1.83 6.91 -4.00
C TYR A 110 -2.65 6.08 -4.99
N ASP A 111 -2.02 5.11 -5.64
CA ASP A 111 -2.64 4.17 -6.58
C ASP A 111 -2.02 2.76 -6.44
N LEU A 112 -2.48 1.81 -7.25
CA LEU A 112 -1.99 0.43 -7.21
C LEU A 112 -0.52 0.33 -7.62
N GLN A 113 -0.04 1.19 -8.52
CA GLN A 113 1.36 1.18 -8.95
C GLN A 113 2.27 1.58 -7.79
N LEU A 114 1.95 2.68 -7.12
CA LEU A 114 2.65 3.13 -5.92
C LEU A 114 2.56 2.09 -4.80
N HIS A 115 1.41 1.43 -4.63
CA HIS A 115 1.30 0.35 -3.64
C HIS A 115 2.26 -0.81 -3.95
N LEU A 116 2.35 -1.25 -5.20
CA LEU A 116 3.25 -2.33 -5.57
C LEU A 116 4.72 -1.96 -5.39
N ASP A 117 5.12 -0.82 -5.95
CA ASP A 117 6.54 -0.49 -6.11
C ASP A 117 7.14 0.21 -4.89
N GLU A 118 6.33 1.01 -4.18
CA GLU A 118 6.79 1.81 -3.04
C GLU A 118 6.35 1.25 -1.68
N VAL A 119 5.38 0.32 -1.65
CA VAL A 119 4.93 -0.35 -0.40
C VAL A 119 5.31 -1.83 -0.37
N LEU A 120 4.75 -2.64 -1.26
CA LEU A 120 4.90 -4.10 -1.20
C LEU A 120 6.35 -4.52 -1.51
N ALA A 121 6.88 -4.10 -2.65
CA ALA A 121 8.22 -4.51 -3.11
C ALA A 121 9.34 -4.21 -2.09
N PRO A 122 9.46 -3.00 -1.49
CA PRO A 122 10.55 -2.73 -0.54
C PRO A 122 10.39 -3.48 0.77
N VAL A 123 9.15 -3.66 1.28
CA VAL A 123 8.90 -4.39 2.53
C VAL A 123 9.19 -5.87 2.37
N LEU A 124 8.68 -6.49 1.30
CA LEU A 124 8.94 -7.90 0.98
C LEU A 124 10.42 -8.17 0.71
N ARG A 125 11.12 -7.23 0.06
CA ARG A 125 12.58 -7.29 -0.14
C ARG A 125 13.34 -7.23 1.18
N ALA A 126 12.94 -6.35 2.10
CA ALA A 126 13.57 -6.23 3.41
C ALA A 126 13.48 -7.54 4.22
N TRP A 127 12.39 -8.28 4.07
CA TRP A 127 12.21 -9.60 4.67
C TRP A 127 12.80 -10.76 3.88
N ARG A 128 13.27 -10.51 2.65
CA ARG A 128 13.83 -11.52 1.75
C ARG A 128 12.91 -12.73 1.56
N VAL A 129 11.60 -12.49 1.44
CA VAL A 129 10.57 -13.55 1.40
C VAL A 129 10.81 -14.59 0.30
N TRP A 130 11.42 -14.18 -0.81
CA TRP A 130 11.75 -15.03 -1.95
C TRP A 130 12.95 -15.94 -1.70
N ASP A 131 13.83 -15.57 -0.75
CA ASP A 131 15.06 -16.30 -0.43
C ASP A 131 14.90 -17.24 0.78
N LEU A 132 13.70 -17.31 1.38
CA LEU A 132 13.49 -18.16 2.55
C LEU A 132 13.54 -19.65 2.17
N GLU A 133 14.52 -20.37 2.70
CA GLU A 133 14.75 -21.79 2.44
C GLU A 133 14.07 -22.71 3.46
N THR A 134 13.67 -22.18 4.62
CA THR A 134 13.17 -22.96 5.77
C THR A 134 11.65 -23.13 5.80
N LEU A 135 10.97 -22.89 4.68
CA LEU A 135 9.52 -23.01 4.58
C LEU A 135 9.10 -24.47 4.38
N SER A 136 8.09 -24.91 5.12
CA SER A 136 7.36 -26.15 4.85
C SER A 136 6.56 -26.04 3.55
N ASP A 137 5.96 -27.14 3.10
CA ASP A 137 5.10 -27.15 1.91
C ASP A 137 3.98 -26.11 2.00
N ASP A 138 3.38 -25.93 3.19
CA ASP A 138 2.35 -24.93 3.43
C ASP A 138 2.90 -23.50 3.31
N GLY A 139 4.09 -23.25 3.85
CA GLY A 139 4.78 -21.97 3.72
C GLY A 139 5.22 -21.66 2.28
N GLN A 140 5.62 -22.68 1.52
CA GLN A 140 5.96 -22.55 0.11
C GLN A 140 4.74 -22.21 -0.74
N ARG A 141 3.63 -22.95 -0.57
CA ARG A 141 2.34 -22.59 -1.20
C ARG A 141 1.94 -21.17 -0.87
N ALA A 142 2.18 -20.75 0.38
CA ALA A 142 1.87 -19.39 0.77
C ALA A 142 2.67 -18.33 0.02
N ARG A 143 3.96 -18.60 -0.21
CA ARG A 143 4.83 -17.73 -1.01
C ARG A 143 4.41 -17.72 -2.48
N ASP A 144 4.00 -18.85 -3.03
CA ASP A 144 3.54 -18.95 -4.42
C ASP A 144 2.26 -18.14 -4.63
N GLU A 145 1.28 -18.27 -3.73
CA GLU A 145 0.07 -17.44 -3.72
C GLU A 145 0.39 -15.94 -3.61
N LEU A 146 1.40 -15.55 -2.82
CA LEU A 146 1.85 -14.17 -2.72
C LEU A 146 2.39 -13.67 -4.07
N ALA A 147 3.17 -14.50 -4.78
CA ALA A 147 3.68 -14.16 -6.09
C ALA A 147 2.55 -13.97 -7.12
N GLU A 148 1.54 -14.85 -7.10
CA GLU A 148 0.35 -14.75 -7.94
C GLU A 148 -0.41 -13.44 -7.69
N VAL A 149 -0.71 -13.13 -6.43
CA VAL A 149 -1.41 -11.88 -6.06
C VAL A 149 -0.65 -10.64 -6.51
N ILE A 150 0.69 -10.62 -6.39
CA ILE A 150 1.51 -9.50 -6.86
C ILE A 150 1.43 -9.36 -8.38
N ALA A 151 1.47 -10.48 -9.12
CA ALA A 151 1.36 -10.47 -10.57
C ALA A 151 -0.02 -9.99 -11.03
N GLU A 152 -1.10 -10.47 -10.42
CA GLU A 152 -2.47 -10.02 -10.70
C GLU A 152 -2.65 -8.52 -10.41
N THR A 153 -2.14 -8.07 -9.27
CA THR A 153 -2.20 -6.65 -8.88
C THR A 153 -1.45 -5.77 -9.88
N ARG A 154 -0.32 -6.24 -10.41
CA ARG A 154 0.46 -5.52 -11.44
C ARG A 154 -0.33 -5.35 -12.74
N VAL A 155 -1.01 -6.39 -13.21
CA VAL A 155 -1.92 -6.29 -14.37
C VAL A 155 -3.02 -5.25 -14.13
N GLY A 156 -3.57 -5.23 -12.91
CA GLY A 156 -4.54 -4.22 -12.48
C GLY A 156 -3.98 -2.79 -12.49
N ALA A 157 -2.76 -2.62 -11.99
CA ALA A 157 -2.05 -1.33 -11.98
C ALA A 157 -1.76 -0.83 -13.41
N ASP A 158 -1.23 -1.69 -14.28
CA ASP A 158 -0.94 -1.34 -15.69
C ASP A 158 -2.22 -0.92 -16.43
N THR A 159 -3.31 -1.67 -16.22
CA THR A 159 -4.63 -1.36 -16.80
C THR A 159 -5.16 -0.02 -16.31
N PHE A 160 -5.00 0.29 -15.02
CA PHE A 160 -5.41 1.56 -14.45
C PHE A 160 -4.58 2.72 -15.00
N THR A 161 -3.26 2.57 -15.09
CA THR A 161 -2.35 3.59 -15.64
C THR A 161 -2.71 3.93 -17.08
N ALA A 162 -2.92 2.93 -17.95
CA ALA A 162 -3.33 3.16 -19.33
C ALA A 162 -4.67 3.94 -19.42
N LYS A 163 -5.65 3.59 -18.58
CA LYS A 163 -6.94 4.31 -18.52
C LYS A 163 -6.79 5.75 -18.02
N ARG A 164 -5.91 5.98 -17.05
CA ARG A 164 -5.61 7.31 -16.52
C ARG A 164 -4.99 8.22 -17.59
N GLU A 165 -4.04 7.69 -18.37
CA GLU A 165 -3.41 8.43 -19.47
C GLU A 165 -4.42 8.80 -20.55
N GLU A 166 -5.30 7.87 -20.95
CA GLU A 166 -6.37 8.15 -21.91
C GLU A 166 -7.34 9.22 -21.37
N TYR A 167 -7.68 9.14 -20.08
CA TYR A 167 -8.52 10.13 -19.41
C TYR A 167 -7.89 11.53 -19.44
N PHE A 168 -6.60 11.66 -19.09
CA PHE A 168 -5.90 12.94 -19.14
C PHE A 168 -5.73 13.47 -20.55
N THR A 169 -5.45 12.62 -21.52
CA THR A 169 -5.40 13.00 -22.94
C THR A 169 -6.73 13.64 -23.38
N LYS A 170 -7.86 13.05 -23.00
CA LYS A 170 -9.19 13.60 -23.29
C LYS A 170 -9.47 14.92 -22.57
N GLN A 171 -8.98 15.09 -21.34
CA GLN A 171 -9.12 16.36 -20.60
C GLN A 171 -8.33 17.49 -21.25
N ILE A 172 -7.08 17.22 -21.59
CA ILE A 172 -6.19 18.19 -22.26
C ILE A 172 -6.78 18.60 -23.61
N ALA A 173 -7.29 17.64 -24.40
CA ALA A 173 -7.97 17.92 -25.67
C ALA A 173 -9.23 18.81 -25.51
N ARG A 174 -9.82 18.87 -24.31
CA ARG A 174 -10.95 19.75 -23.96
C ARG A 174 -10.50 21.07 -23.32
N GLY A 175 -9.20 21.34 -23.25
CA GLY A 175 -8.63 22.54 -22.61
C GLY A 175 -8.68 22.51 -21.08
N ILE A 176 -8.78 21.32 -20.47
CA ILE A 176 -8.74 21.15 -19.01
C ILE A 176 -7.35 20.66 -18.62
N GLU A 177 -6.63 21.44 -17.81
CA GLU A 177 -5.34 21.03 -17.26
C GLU A 177 -5.54 20.12 -16.03
N PRO A 178 -5.10 18.84 -16.10
CA PRO A 178 -5.21 17.93 -14.97
C PRO A 178 -4.18 18.26 -13.87
N ARG A 179 -4.65 18.44 -12.63
CA ARG A 179 -3.77 18.53 -11.45
C ARG A 179 -3.44 17.12 -10.94
N SER A 180 -2.25 16.62 -11.29
CA SER A 180 -1.79 15.30 -10.88
C SER A 180 -0.27 15.25 -10.72
N LEU A 181 0.20 14.61 -9.66
CA LEU A 181 1.63 14.31 -9.47
C LEU A 181 2.14 13.25 -10.46
N ALA A 182 1.24 12.47 -11.07
CA ALA A 182 1.61 11.47 -12.07
C ALA A 182 2.03 12.08 -13.42
N LEU A 183 1.93 13.40 -13.58
CA LEU A 183 2.32 14.14 -14.79
C LEU A 183 3.59 14.98 -14.59
N SER A 184 4.20 14.91 -13.40
CA SER A 184 5.31 15.78 -12.96
C SER A 184 6.70 15.14 -13.16
N GLU A 185 6.89 14.33 -14.19
CA GLU A 185 8.19 13.75 -14.57
C GLU A 185 8.96 14.62 -15.58
#